data_AF-A0A975Y1S4-F1
#
_entry.id   AF-A0A975Y1S4-F1
#
_cell.length_a   1.000
_cell.length_b   1.000
_cell.length_c   1.000
_cell.angle_alpha   90.00
_cell.angle_beta   90.00
_cell.angle_gamma   90.00
#
_symmetry.space_group_name_H-M   'P 1'
#
loop_
_entity.id
_entity.type
_entity.pdbx_description
1 polymer ?
#
loop_
_entity_poly.entity_id
_entity_poly.type
_entity_poly.pdbx_seq_one_letter_code
_entity_poly.pdbx_strand_id
1 'polypeptide(L)'
;MATLLMILFRQRYPRWWFDFALELARFGARVGAYVVLLTDQYPSTVEEQSVHLELDYPDVERDLNRWLPLVKWLLAIPHFIVLFFLSIGAFFAVVVAWFAILFTGRYPRGLFDFVVGVGRWWLRVEAYAILLVTDRYPPFSLS
;
A
#
# COMPACT_ATOMS: atom_id res chain seq x y z
N MET A 1 -16.56 -2.32 7.05
CA MET A 1 -18.03 -2.30 7.01
C MET A 1 -18.63 -1.05 7.67
N ALA A 2 -18.23 -0.66 8.88
CA ALA A 2 -18.73 0.57 9.54
C ALA A 2 -18.44 1.87 8.75
N THR A 3 -17.27 1.96 8.12
CA THR A 3 -16.87 3.04 7.20
C THR A 3 -17.77 3.17 5.99
N LEU A 4 -18.08 2.03 5.35
CA LEU A 4 -18.99 1.95 4.22
C LEU A 4 -20.40 2.44 4.57
N LEU A 5 -20.89 2.07 5.76
CA LEU A 5 -22.18 2.55 6.28
C LEU A 5 -22.15 4.05 6.59
N MET A 6 -21.07 4.58 7.18
CA MET A 6 -20.94 6.02 7.44
C MET A 6 -20.85 6.86 6.17
N ILE A 7 -20.17 6.37 5.13
CA ILE A 7 -20.13 7.03 3.82
C ILE A 7 -21.53 6.99 3.18
N LEU A 8 -22.21 5.83 3.22
CA LEU A 8 -23.51 5.63 2.58
C LEU A 8 -24.66 6.42 3.25
N PHE A 9 -24.70 6.43 4.58
CA PHE A 9 -25.80 7.02 5.36
C PHE A 9 -25.48 8.41 5.93
N ARG A 10 -24.22 8.70 6.26
CA ARG A 10 -23.81 9.93 6.97
C ARG A 10 -22.92 10.85 6.14
N GLN A 11 -22.52 10.47 4.93
CA GLN A 11 -21.58 11.22 4.06
C GLN A 11 -20.32 11.69 4.78
N ARG A 12 -19.90 10.97 5.83
CA ARG A 12 -18.77 11.37 6.66
C ARG A 12 -17.77 10.24 6.68
N TYR A 13 -16.56 10.52 6.22
CA TYR A 13 -15.46 9.59 6.38
C TYR A 13 -14.99 9.65 7.84
N PRO A 14 -14.99 8.51 8.56
CA PRO A 14 -14.56 8.51 9.94
C PRO A 14 -13.05 8.81 10.03
N ARG A 15 -12.68 9.94 10.63
CA ARG A 15 -11.29 10.35 10.84
C ARG A 15 -10.47 9.25 11.51
N TRP A 16 -11.00 8.66 12.58
CA TRP A 16 -10.35 7.57 13.31
C TRP A 16 -9.99 6.37 12.42
N TRP A 17 -10.79 6.06 11.40
CA TRP A 17 -10.49 4.96 10.48
C TRP A 17 -9.45 5.36 9.45
N PHE A 18 -9.51 6.61 8.96
CA PHE A 18 -8.48 7.17 8.10
C PHE A 18 -7.11 7.06 8.77
N ASP A 19 -7.02 7.61 9.99
CA ASP A 19 -5.78 7.69 10.76
C ASP A 19 -5.25 6.28 11.06
N PHE A 20 -6.15 5.36 11.46
CA PHE A 20 -5.79 3.97 11.70
C PHE A 20 -5.28 3.26 10.44
N ALA A 21 -5.99 3.37 9.32
CA ALA A 21 -5.61 2.70 8.07
C ALA A 21 -4.34 3.30 7.46
N LEU A 22 -4.14 4.62 7.60
CA LEU A 22 -2.93 5.32 7.22
C LEU A 22 -1.72 4.84 8.03
N GLU A 23 -1.86 4.76 9.35
CA GLU A 23 -0.81 4.25 10.22
C GLU A 23 -0.52 2.76 9.97
N LEU A 24 -1.55 1.95 9.70
CA LEU A 24 -1.38 0.55 9.33
C LEU A 24 -0.60 0.41 8.01
N ALA A 25 -0.88 1.24 7.01
CA ALA A 25 -0.16 1.25 5.75
C ALA A 25 1.31 1.69 5.92
N ARG A 26 1.56 2.74 6.72
CA ARG A 26 2.92 3.19 7.06
C ARG A 26 3.70 2.11 7.81
N PHE A 27 3.08 1.45 8.78
CA PHE A 27 3.68 0.36 9.53
C PHE A 27 3.94 -0.86 8.64
N GLY A 28 2.97 -1.25 7.81
CA GLY A 28 3.09 -2.35 6.87
C GLY A 28 4.21 -2.12 5.85
N ALA A 29 4.36 -0.90 5.34
CA ALA A 29 5.47 -0.53 4.48
C ALA A 29 6.84 -0.65 5.18
N ARG A 30 6.95 -0.21 6.45
CA ARG A 30 8.17 -0.36 7.26
C ARG A 30 8.52 -1.82 7.53
N VAL A 31 7.54 -2.62 7.95
CA VAL A 31 7.70 -4.06 8.19
C VAL A 31 8.07 -4.78 6.90
N GLY A 32 7.40 -4.48 5.79
CA GLY A 32 7.71 -5.04 4.49
C GLY A 32 9.13 -4.69 4.03
N ALA A 33 9.54 -3.44 4.16
CA ALA A 33 10.90 -3.01 3.83
C ALA A 33 11.97 -3.76 4.64
N TYR A 34 11.72 -3.99 5.93
CA TYR A 34 12.62 -4.75 6.80
C TYR A 34 12.64 -6.25 6.43
N VAL A 35 11.47 -6.87 6.27
CA VAL A 35 11.34 -8.31 5.94
C VAL A 35 11.98 -8.62 4.58
N VAL A 36 11.89 -7.69 3.63
CA VAL A 36 12.49 -7.84 2.30
C VAL A 36 13.95 -7.35 2.23
N LEU A 37 14.56 -7.01 3.37
CA LEU A 37 15.96 -6.60 3.46
C LEU A 37 16.28 -5.34 2.64
N LEU A 38 15.28 -4.49 2.42
CA LEU A 38 15.48 -3.18 1.79
C LEU A 38 16.06 -2.18 2.79
N THR A 39 15.86 -2.42 4.09
CA THR A 39 16.44 -1.64 5.18
C THR A 39 16.86 -2.58 6.31
N ASP A 40 18.00 -2.29 6.92
CA ASP A 40 18.45 -2.96 8.14
C ASP A 40 17.86 -2.31 9.41
N GLN A 41 17.11 -1.21 9.26
CA GLN A 41 16.47 -0.57 10.41
C GLN A 41 15.24 -1.36 10.87
N TYR A 42 15.27 -1.76 12.14
CA TYR A 42 14.16 -2.46 12.77
C TYR A 42 12.91 -1.56 12.84
N PRO A 43 11.74 -2.03 12.35
CA PRO A 43 10.53 -1.23 12.31
C PRO A 43 9.97 -1.04 13.73
N SER A 44 10.16 0.16 14.29
CA SER A 44 9.63 0.50 15.60
C SER A 44 8.13 0.82 15.52
N THR A 45 7.34 0.33 16.49
CA THR A 45 5.91 0.65 16.63
C THR A 45 5.65 2.00 17.30
N VAL A 46 6.66 2.60 17.91
CA VAL A 46 6.55 3.78 18.79
C VAL A 46 7.24 5.04 18.24
N GLU A 47 8.26 4.90 17.39
CA GLU A 47 8.94 6.05 16.76
C GLU A 47 8.41 6.28 15.33
N GLU A 48 8.21 7.56 15.01
CA GLU A 48 7.81 8.03 13.70
C GLU A 48 9.02 7.95 12.75
N GLN A 49 9.11 6.87 11.97
CA GLN A 49 10.25 6.61 11.08
C GLN A 49 9.89 6.89 9.61
N SER A 50 10.65 7.83 9.02
CA SER A 50 10.98 8.15 7.60
C SER A 50 10.08 7.79 6.42
N VAL A 51 8.81 7.41 6.62
CA VAL A 51 7.81 7.33 5.54
C VAL A 51 6.82 8.47 5.74
N HIS A 52 7.23 9.67 5.32
CA HIS A 52 6.37 10.84 5.30
C HIS A 52 5.40 10.72 4.11
N LEU A 53 4.34 9.93 4.29
CA LEU A 53 3.18 9.94 3.41
C LEU A 53 2.28 11.10 3.84
N GLU A 54 2.54 12.29 3.28
CA GLU A 54 1.59 13.40 3.32
C GLU A 54 0.43 13.07 2.37
N LEU A 55 -0.66 12.57 2.94
CA LEU A 55 -1.91 12.35 2.23
C LEU A 55 -2.88 13.44 2.67
N ASP A 56 -3.20 14.35 1.76
CA ASP A 56 -4.22 15.38 1.98
C ASP A 56 -5.55 14.72 2.35
N TYR A 57 -6.22 15.30 3.34
CA TYR A 57 -7.50 14.80 3.83
C TYR A 57 -8.56 14.95 2.72
N PRO A 58 -9.15 13.86 2.20
CA PRO A 58 -10.13 13.96 1.12
C PRO A 58 -11.45 14.56 1.65
N ASP A 59 -11.89 15.67 1.05
CA ASP A 59 -13.20 16.29 1.35
C ASP A 59 -14.34 15.46 0.74
N VAL A 60 -14.97 14.66 1.59
CA VAL A 60 -15.99 13.64 1.28
C VAL A 60 -17.24 14.21 0.59
N GLU A 61 -17.56 15.48 0.83
CA GLU A 61 -18.78 16.13 0.32
C GLU A 61 -18.69 16.53 -1.16
N ARG A 62 -17.49 16.65 -1.75
CA ARG A 62 -17.31 17.07 -3.16
C ARG A 62 -16.93 15.95 -4.12
N ASP A 63 -16.15 14.94 -3.68
CA ASP A 63 -15.55 13.94 -4.59
C ASP A 63 -16.18 12.53 -4.53
N LEU A 64 -16.81 12.13 -3.41
CA LEU A 64 -17.26 10.73 -3.23
C LEU A 64 -18.75 10.52 -3.54
N ASN A 65 -19.03 10.02 -4.74
CA ASN A 65 -20.39 9.66 -5.16
C ASN A 65 -20.90 8.40 -4.42
N ARG A 66 -22.18 8.39 -3.99
CA ARG A 66 -22.78 7.42 -3.02
C ARG A 66 -22.64 5.93 -3.37
N TRP A 67 -22.39 5.59 -4.63
CA TRP A 67 -22.32 4.22 -5.17
C TRP A 67 -20.90 3.77 -5.57
N LEU A 68 -19.94 4.70 -5.62
CA LEU A 68 -18.58 4.43 -6.08
C LEU A 68 -17.81 3.39 -5.25
N PRO A 69 -17.95 3.27 -3.92
CA PRO A 69 -17.17 2.29 -3.15
C PRO A 69 -17.36 0.86 -3.65
N LEU A 70 -18.60 0.43 -3.93
CA LEU A 70 -18.87 -0.94 -4.42
C LEU A 70 -18.24 -1.20 -5.79
N VAL A 71 -18.33 -0.23 -6.70
CA VAL A 71 -17.75 -0.34 -8.05
C VAL A 71 -16.22 -0.33 -8.00
N LYS A 72 -15.63 0.49 -7.11
CA LYS A 72 -14.18 0.52 -6.88
C LYS A 72 -13.66 -0.82 -6.37
N TRP A 73 -14.38 -1.48 -5.45
CA TRP A 73 -14.02 -2.81 -4.97
C TRP A 73 -14.01 -3.85 -6.10
N LEU A 74 -15.00 -3.81 -7.00
CA LEU A 74 -15.01 -4.67 -8.19
C LEU A 74 -13.83 -4.38 -9.13
N LEU A 75 -13.53 -3.09 -9.38
CA LEU A 75 -12.40 -2.66 -10.21
C LEU A 75 -11.02 -2.92 -9.58
N ALA A 76 -10.96 -3.13 -8.27
CA ALA A 76 -9.75 -3.52 -7.55
C ALA A 76 -9.47 -5.03 -7.64
N ILE A 77 -10.45 -5.87 -7.98
CA ILE A 77 -10.24 -7.32 -8.11
C ILE A 77 -9.14 -7.67 -9.12
N PRO A 78 -9.13 -7.11 -10.36
CA PRO A 78 -8.03 -7.35 -11.30
C PRO A 78 -6.65 -6.95 -10.75
N HIS A 79 -6.60 -5.88 -9.95
CA HIS A 79 -5.38 -5.44 -9.30
C HIS A 79 -4.88 -6.44 -8.26
N PHE A 80 -5.77 -6.95 -7.40
CA PHE A 80 -5.41 -7.96 -6.41
C PHE A 80 -4.90 -9.24 -7.06
N ILE A 81 -5.46 -9.65 -8.21
CA ILE A 81 -4.98 -10.83 -8.95
C ILE A 81 -3.53 -10.61 -9.42
N VAL A 82 -3.24 -9.47 -10.06
CA VAL A 82 -1.87 -9.22 -10.55
C VAL A 82 -0.89 -9.04 -9.38
N LEU A 83 -1.29 -8.33 -8.33
CA LEU A 83 -0.49 -8.15 -7.13
C LEU A 83 -0.21 -9.47 -6.40
N PHE A 84 -1.13 -10.44 -6.46
CA PHE A 84 -0.90 -11.77 -5.90
C PHE A 84 0.25 -12.48 -6.63
N PHE A 85 0.23 -12.51 -7.98
CA PHE A 85 1.32 -13.11 -8.75
C PHE A 85 2.64 -12.36 -8.58
N LEU A 86 2.59 -11.03 -8.53
CA LEU A 86 3.79 -10.22 -8.28
C LEU A 86 4.34 -10.41 -6.87
N SER A 87 3.49 -10.60 -5.87
CA SER A 87 3.91 -10.90 -4.50
C SER A 87 4.66 -12.24 -4.42
N ILE A 88 4.21 -13.25 -5.18
CA ILE A 88 4.94 -14.53 -5.32
C ILE A 88 6.31 -14.28 -5.95
N GLY A 89 6.37 -13.51 -7.04
CA GLY A 89 7.64 -13.13 -7.65
C GLY A 89 8.55 -12.37 -6.67
N ALA A 90 7.98 -11.45 -5.89
CA ALA A 90 8.70 -10.63 -4.92
C ALA A 90 9.28 -11.51 -3.83
N PHE A 91 8.53 -12.49 -3.32
CA PHE A 91 9.02 -13.48 -2.36
C PHE A 91 10.27 -14.20 -2.87
N PHE A 92 10.23 -14.75 -4.09
CA PHE A 92 11.41 -15.40 -4.68
C PHE A 92 12.56 -14.41 -4.91
N ALA A 93 12.26 -13.17 -5.32
CA ALA A 93 13.26 -12.13 -5.47
C ALA A 93 13.97 -11.80 -4.15
N VAL A 94 13.25 -11.78 -3.01
CA VAL A 94 13.83 -11.61 -1.67
C VAL A 94 14.77 -12.75 -1.34
N VAL A 95 14.33 -14.00 -1.58
CA VAL A 95 15.16 -15.18 -1.30
C VAL A 95 16.45 -15.12 -2.09
N VAL A 96 16.37 -14.81 -3.39
CA VAL A 96 17.56 -14.62 -4.24
C VAL A 96 18.42 -13.45 -3.76
N ALA A 97 17.82 -12.32 -3.38
CA ALA A 97 18.53 -11.16 -2.87
C ALA A 97 19.25 -11.48 -1.56
N TRP A 98 18.66 -12.25 -0.65
CA TRP A 98 19.28 -12.70 0.60
C TRP A 98 20.58 -13.47 0.32
N PHE A 99 20.52 -14.47 -0.58
CA PHE A 99 21.73 -15.20 -1.01
C PHE A 99 22.74 -14.25 -1.68
N ALA A 100 22.29 -13.38 -2.58
CA ALA A 100 23.16 -12.43 -3.27
C ALA A 100 23.88 -11.51 -2.28
N ILE A 101 23.21 -11.01 -1.25
CA ILE A 101 23.80 -10.17 -0.20
C ILE A 101 24.85 -10.96 0.59
N LEU A 102 24.61 -12.22 0.92
CA LEU A 102 25.61 -13.04 1.62
C LEU A 102 26.91 -13.19 0.83
N PHE A 103 26.83 -13.32 -0.49
CA PHE A 103 28.02 -13.49 -1.35
C PHE A 103 28.67 -12.17 -1.79
N THR A 104 27.86 -11.14 -2.06
CA THR A 104 28.34 -9.88 -2.68
C THR A 104 28.31 -8.68 -1.73
N GLY A 105 27.68 -8.81 -0.56
CA GLY A 105 27.46 -7.73 0.39
C GLY A 105 26.56 -6.61 -0.13
N ARG A 106 25.86 -6.81 -1.26
CA ARG A 106 25.07 -5.77 -1.93
C ARG A 106 23.75 -6.33 -2.44
N TYR A 107 22.68 -5.53 -2.32
CA TYR A 107 21.38 -5.87 -2.90
C TYR A 107 21.40 -5.69 -4.42
N PRO A 108 21.06 -6.72 -5.22
CA PRO A 108 21.00 -6.58 -6.67
C PRO A 108 19.94 -5.55 -7.11
N ARG A 109 20.36 -4.51 -7.83
CA ARG A 109 19.48 -3.37 -8.21
C ARG A 109 18.19 -3.80 -8.91
N GLY A 110 18.26 -4.79 -9.82
CA GLY A 110 17.06 -5.26 -10.52
C GLY A 110 16.01 -5.91 -9.61
N LEU A 111 16.44 -6.64 -8.57
CA LEU A 111 15.53 -7.22 -7.57
C LEU A 111 14.99 -6.13 -6.64
N PHE A 112 15.83 -5.16 -6.29
CA PHE A 112 15.44 -4.00 -5.47
C PHE A 112 14.32 -3.21 -6.15
N ASP A 113 14.52 -2.83 -7.42
CA ASP A 113 13.55 -2.05 -8.19
C ASP A 113 12.23 -2.80 -8.35
N PHE A 114 12.30 -4.12 -8.54
CA PHE A 114 11.13 -4.97 -8.63
C PHE A 114 10.33 -5.01 -7.32
N VAL A 115 10.96 -5.34 -6.19
CA VAL A 115 10.28 -5.39 -4.89
C VAL A 115 9.69 -4.03 -4.53
N VAL A 116 10.47 -2.96 -4.67
CA VAL A 116 10.01 -1.60 -4.38
C VAL A 116 8.83 -1.23 -5.27
N GLY A 117 8.88 -1.62 -6.55
CA GLY A 117 7.77 -1.40 -7.48
C GLY A 117 6.49 -2.12 -7.08
N VAL A 118 6.59 -3.37 -6.61
CA VAL A 118 5.44 -4.13 -6.08
C VAL A 118 4.87 -3.44 -4.85
N GLY A 119 5.72 -3.01 -3.91
CA GLY A 119 5.28 -2.29 -2.71
C GLY A 119 4.59 -0.96 -3.00
N ARG A 120 5.12 -0.17 -3.95
CA ARG A 120 4.49 1.08 -4.41
C ARG A 120 3.12 0.83 -5.04
N TRP A 121 3.01 -0.23 -5.84
CA TRP A 121 1.74 -0.57 -6.45
C TRP A 121 0.71 -1.03 -5.41
N TRP A 122 1.14 -1.79 -4.40
CA TRP A 122 0.29 -2.16 -3.26
C TRP A 122 -0.27 -0.91 -2.57
N LEU A 123 0.58 0.06 -2.23
CA LEU A 123 0.17 1.33 -1.61
C LEU A 123 -0.84 2.11 -2.47
N ARG A 124 -0.67 2.13 -3.81
CA ARG A 124 -1.65 2.76 -4.72
C ARG A 124 -3.01 2.07 -4.67
N VAL A 125 -3.04 0.74 -4.63
CA VAL A 125 -4.29 -0.04 -4.57
C VAL A 125 -4.96 0.13 -3.22
N GLU A 126 -4.21 0.15 -2.12
CA GLU A 126 -4.75 0.45 -0.79
C GLU A 126 -5.32 1.88 -0.73
N ALA A 127 -4.62 2.87 -1.29
CA ALA A 127 -5.10 4.25 -1.35
C ALA A 127 -6.43 4.40 -2.12
N TYR A 128 -6.58 3.66 -3.22
CA TYR A 128 -7.79 3.67 -4.05
C TYR A 128 -8.96 2.85 -3.44
N ALA A 129 -8.69 1.63 -2.97
CA ALA A 129 -9.72 0.65 -2.60
C ALA A 129 -10.05 0.64 -1.09
N ILE A 130 -9.07 0.91 -0.22
CA ILE A 130 -9.22 0.84 1.24
C ILE A 130 -9.38 2.22 1.84
N LEU A 131 -8.50 3.15 1.49
CA LEU A 131 -8.52 4.52 2.01
C LEU A 131 -9.52 5.42 1.27
N LEU A 132 -9.94 5.05 0.05
CA LEU A 132 -10.89 5.80 -0.77
C LEU A 132 -10.49 7.29 -0.94
N VAL A 133 -9.18 7.58 -0.88
CA VAL A 133 -8.64 8.95 -0.92
C VAL A 133 -8.69 9.54 -2.31
N THR A 134 -8.67 8.69 -3.35
CA THR A 134 -8.72 9.13 -4.74
C THR A 134 -9.75 8.32 -5.54
N ASP A 135 -10.47 9.00 -6.43
CA ASP A 135 -11.30 8.38 -7.46
C ASP A 135 -10.52 8.01 -8.73
N ARG A 136 -9.24 8.40 -8.81
CA ARG A 136 -8.42 8.12 -9.98
C ARG A 136 -7.95 6.66 -9.96
N TYR A 137 -8.36 5.91 -10.99
CA TYR A 137 -7.97 4.51 -11.15
C TYR A 137 -6.44 4.39 -11.27
N PRO A 138 -5.79 3.57 -10.42
CA PRO A 138 -4.34 3.44 -10.45
C PRO A 138 -3.90 2.72 -11.73
N PRO A 139 -2.79 3.15 -12.37
CA PRO A 139 -2.23 2.44 -13.50
C PRO A 139 -1.60 1.11 -13.05
N PHE A 140 -1.65 0.10 -13.92
CA PHE A 140 -0.90 -1.16 -13.79
C PHE A 140 0.58 -0.94 -14.06
N SER A 141 1.26 -0.17 -13.20
CA SER A 141 2.68 0.12 -13.29
C SER A 141 3.39 -0.25 -11.99
N LEU A 142 4.70 -0.48 -12.09
CA LEU A 142 5.62 -0.63 -10.95
C LEU A 142 6.35 0.69 -10.62
N SER A 143 6.28 1.68 -11.50
CA SER A 143 6.79 3.05 -11.32
C SER A 143 5.73 3.96 -10.76
#